data_AF-A0A0A6CTT9-F1
#
_entry.id   AF-A0A0A6CTT9-F1
#
_cell.length_a   1.000
_cell.length_b   1.000
_cell.length_c   1.000
_cell.angle_alpha   90.00
_cell.angle_beta   90.00
_cell.angle_gamma   90.00
#
_symmetry.space_group_name_H-M   'P 1'
#
loop_
_entity.id
_entity.type
_entity.pdbx_description
1 polymer ?
#
loop_
_entity_poly.entity_id
_entity_poly.type
_entity_poly.pdbx_seq_one_letter_code
_entity_poly.pdbx_strand_id
1 'polypeptide(L)'
;RDAVRDAAVQAGFLGEAAVVGHRPQIDRMIDVILAEMNQTGPFDFGDRSFVSVLRDEGAAIARDRSTWHIPSADMLFVQRKISGTALLAARLKARVDVRAMVEPYCESNESRTDL
;
A
#
# COMPACT_ATOMS: atom_id res chain seq x y z
N ARG A 1 4.88 -4.73 -10.83
CA ARG A 1 5.44 -5.15 -9.52
C ARG A 1 6.71 -4.37 -9.17
N ASP A 2 7.80 -4.49 -9.95
CA ASP A 2 9.06 -3.77 -9.63
C ASP A 2 8.86 -2.25 -9.57
N ALA A 3 8.16 -1.65 -10.54
CA ALA A 3 7.82 -0.22 -10.51
C ALA A 3 7.04 0.21 -9.25
N VAL A 4 6.16 -0.65 -8.72
CA VAL A 4 5.40 -0.37 -7.48
C VAL A 4 6.33 -0.42 -6.28
N ARG A 5 7.27 -1.37 -6.27
CA ARG A 5 8.28 -1.48 -5.21
C ARG A 5 9.18 -0.25 -5.19
N ASP A 6 9.70 0.13 -6.36
CA ASP A 6 10.62 1.26 -6.50
C ASP A 6 9.91 2.58 -6.12
N ALA A 7 8.67 2.77 -6.57
CA ALA A 7 7.86 3.92 -6.17
C ALA A 7 7.58 3.94 -4.66
N ALA A 8 7.29 2.79 -4.04
CA ALA A 8 7.06 2.70 -2.60
C ALA A 8 8.33 2.99 -1.79
N VAL A 9 9.52 2.64 -2.30
CA VAL A 9 10.80 3.02 -1.70
C VAL A 9 11.03 4.51 -1.83
N GLN A 10 10.88 5.07 -3.03
CA GLN A 10 11.07 6.51 -3.26
C GLN A 10 10.11 7.38 -2.46
N ALA A 11 8.86 6.93 -2.32
CA ALA A 11 7.85 7.59 -1.50
C ALA A 11 8.05 7.37 0.01
N GLY A 12 9.04 6.57 0.44
CA GLY A 12 9.35 6.33 1.84
C GLY A 12 8.38 5.40 2.57
N PHE A 13 7.54 4.66 1.85
CA PHE A 13 6.64 3.64 2.41
C PHE A 13 7.34 2.30 2.64
N LEU A 14 8.38 1.99 1.86
CA LEU A 14 9.26 0.84 2.05
C LEU A 14 10.70 1.31 2.26
N GLY A 15 11.41 0.69 3.19
CA GLY A 15 12.84 0.94 3.32
C GLY A 15 13.66 -0.02 2.47
N GLU A 16 14.79 0.46 1.95
CA GLU A 16 15.67 -0.30 1.05
C GLU A 16 16.16 -1.61 1.69
N ALA A 17 16.49 -1.62 2.98
CA ALA A 17 16.96 -2.83 3.65
C ALA A 17 15.87 -3.91 3.76
N ALA A 18 14.60 -3.51 3.86
CA ALA A 18 13.48 -4.44 3.88
C ALA A 18 13.27 -5.07 2.51
N VAL A 19 13.41 -4.29 1.44
CA VAL A 19 13.35 -4.77 0.05
C VAL A 19 14.45 -5.78 -0.23
N VAL A 20 15.69 -5.51 0.21
CA VAL A 20 16.82 -6.42 -0.01
C VAL A 20 16.68 -7.70 0.83
N GLY A 21 16.30 -7.60 2.10
CA GLY A 21 16.22 -8.73 3.02
C GLY A 21 14.98 -9.62 2.86
N HIS A 22 13.84 -9.04 2.44
CA HIS A 22 12.54 -9.71 2.40
C HIS A 22 11.81 -9.49 1.08
N ARG A 23 12.55 -9.45 -0.03
CA ARG A 23 11.97 -9.25 -1.37
C ARG A 23 10.76 -10.14 -1.62
N PRO A 24 10.79 -11.49 -1.38
CA PRO A 24 9.65 -12.36 -1.66
C PRO A 24 8.37 -12.01 -0.89
N GLN A 25 8.49 -11.58 0.36
CA GLN A 25 7.37 -11.22 1.25
C GLN A 25 6.74 -9.91 0.78
N ILE A 26 7.56 -8.89 0.54
CA ILE A 26 7.13 -7.59 0.00
C ILE A 26 6.43 -7.78 -1.34
N ASP A 27 7.02 -8.63 -2.17
CA ASP A 27 6.49 -9.00 -3.46
C ASP A 27 5.09 -9.62 -3.34
N ARG A 28 4.88 -10.55 -2.40
CA ARG A 28 3.55 -11.13 -2.15
C ARG A 28 2.56 -10.10 -1.66
N MET A 29 2.97 -9.18 -0.77
CA MET A 29 2.11 -8.08 -0.32
C MET A 29 1.70 -7.16 -1.47
N ILE A 30 2.63 -6.80 -2.36
CA ILE A 30 2.35 -5.98 -3.55
C ILE A 30 1.35 -6.69 -4.47
N ASP A 31 1.51 -7.99 -4.70
CA ASP A 31 0.60 -8.75 -5.56
C ASP A 31 -0.83 -8.78 -5.01
N VAL A 32 -0.98 -8.97 -3.68
CA VAL A 32 -2.28 -8.90 -3.02
C VAL A 32 -2.90 -7.52 -3.20
N ILE A 33 -2.15 -6.45 -2.93
CA ILE A 33 -2.65 -5.07 -3.08
C ILE A 33 -3.05 -4.80 -4.55
N LEU A 34 -2.24 -5.20 -5.51
CA LEU A 34 -2.53 -5.02 -6.93
C LEU A 34 -3.74 -5.85 -7.37
N ALA A 35 -3.91 -7.06 -6.85
CA ALA A 35 -5.09 -7.87 -7.14
C ALA A 35 -6.35 -7.18 -6.62
N GLU A 36 -6.33 -6.73 -5.36
CA GLU A 36 -7.46 -6.02 -4.75
C GLU A 36 -7.81 -4.70 -5.44
N MET A 37 -6.81 -3.90 -5.82
CA MET A 37 -7.03 -2.60 -6.45
C MET A 37 -7.37 -2.68 -7.95
N ASN A 38 -7.04 -3.79 -8.61
CA ASN A 38 -7.39 -4.00 -10.03
C ASN A 38 -8.72 -4.72 -10.21
N GLN A 39 -9.39 -5.17 -9.14
CA GLN A 39 -10.73 -5.72 -9.25
C GLN A 39 -11.68 -4.66 -9.82
N THR A 40 -12.50 -5.09 -10.78
CA THR A 40 -13.53 -4.24 -11.37
C THR A 40 -14.73 -4.15 -10.43
N GLY A 41 -15.17 -2.93 -10.12
CA GLY A 41 -16.31 -2.65 -9.27
C GLY A 41 -15.92 -2.19 -7.86
N PRO A 42 -16.91 -2.00 -6.97
CA PRO A 42 -16.66 -1.43 -5.65
C PRO A 42 -15.79 -2.33 -4.79
N PHE A 43 -14.70 -1.78 -4.26
CA PHE A 43 -13.89 -2.41 -3.23
C PHE A 43 -14.69 -2.47 -1.92
N ASP A 44 -14.80 -3.67 -1.35
CA ASP A 44 -15.53 -3.91 -0.11
C ASP A 44 -14.60 -3.76 1.09
N PHE A 45 -14.63 -2.59 1.73
CA PHE A 45 -13.82 -2.34 2.94
C PHE A 45 -14.26 -3.20 4.14
N GLY A 46 -15.44 -3.84 4.07
CA GLY A 46 -15.90 -4.79 5.08
C GLY A 46 -15.20 -6.15 4.99
N ASP A 47 -14.58 -6.49 3.84
CA ASP A 47 -13.84 -7.73 3.69
C ASP A 47 -12.48 -7.66 4.41
N ARG A 48 -12.19 -8.72 5.17
CA ARG A 48 -10.95 -8.87 5.96
C ARG A 48 -10.07 -10.01 5.43
N SER A 49 -10.47 -10.67 4.35
CA SER A 49 -9.77 -11.81 3.76
C SER A 49 -8.29 -11.50 3.45
N PHE A 50 -8.03 -10.38 2.77
CA PHE A 50 -6.68 -9.93 2.41
C PHE A 50 -5.87 -9.39 3.60
N VAL A 51 -6.53 -8.87 4.64
CA VAL A 51 -5.87 -8.29 5.83
C VAL A 51 -5.07 -9.35 6.58
N SER A 52 -5.55 -10.60 6.62
CA SER A 52 -4.81 -11.69 7.26
C SER A 52 -3.48 -11.94 6.54
N VAL A 53 -3.51 -12.00 5.21
CA VAL A 53 -2.31 -12.27 4.40
C VAL A 53 -1.28 -11.15 4.58
N LEU A 54 -1.72 -9.88 4.50
CA LEU A 54 -0.82 -8.73 4.71
C LEU A 54 -0.22 -8.71 6.12
N ARG A 55 -1.01 -9.06 7.15
CA ARG A 55 -0.53 -9.14 8.53
C ARG A 55 0.51 -10.23 8.69
N ASP A 56 0.28 -11.41 8.11
CA ASP A 56 1.16 -12.57 8.29
C ASP A 56 2.51 -12.36 7.58
N GLU A 57 2.50 -11.81 6.36
CA GLU A 57 3.71 -11.40 5.64
C GLU A 57 4.43 -10.24 6.36
N GLY A 58 3.69 -9.22 6.81
CA GLY A 58 4.24 -8.08 7.53
C GLY A 58 4.85 -8.48 8.88
N ALA A 59 4.26 -9.43 9.59
CA ALA A 59 4.81 -9.98 10.83
C ALA A 59 6.14 -10.72 10.58
N ALA A 60 6.32 -11.35 9.42
CA ALA A 60 7.58 -11.98 9.06
C ALA A 60 8.71 -10.96 8.85
N ILE A 61 8.39 -9.84 8.22
CA ILE A 61 9.34 -8.73 8.01
C ILE A 61 9.64 -8.02 9.34
N ALA A 62 8.62 -7.73 10.15
CA ALA A 62 8.78 -6.99 11.41
C ALA A 62 9.62 -7.74 12.47
N ARG A 63 9.71 -9.07 12.38
CA ARG A 63 10.62 -9.87 13.22
C ARG A 63 12.09 -9.60 12.91
N ASP A 64 12.39 -9.13 11.70
CA ASP A 64 13.73 -8.72 11.30
C ASP A 64 13.98 -7.24 11.61
N ARG A 65 14.45 -7.00 12.82
CA ARG A 65 14.74 -5.66 13.37
C ARG A 65 15.81 -4.90 12.60
N SER A 66 16.64 -5.59 11.81
CA SER A 66 17.68 -4.96 10.98
C SER A 66 17.10 -4.20 9.78
N THR A 67 15.86 -4.49 9.42
CA THR A 67 15.12 -3.86 8.32
C THR A 67 14.16 -2.77 8.80
N TRP A 68 14.18 -2.41 10.08
CA TRP A 68 13.30 -1.39 10.65
C TRP A 68 13.86 0.00 10.36
N HIS A 69 13.17 0.74 9.51
CA HIS A 69 13.44 2.15 9.24
C HIS A 69 12.36 2.95 9.98
N ILE A 70 12.74 3.97 10.75
CA ILE A 70 11.76 4.88 11.35
C ILE A 70 11.24 5.76 10.21
N PRO A 71 9.95 5.68 9.84
CA PRO A 71 9.41 6.54 8.80
C PRO A 71 9.53 8.00 9.24
N SER A 72 9.76 8.91 8.29
CA SER A 72 9.75 10.35 8.59
C SER A 72 8.39 10.76 9.19
N ALA A 73 8.38 11.86 9.96
CA ALA A 73 7.15 12.33 10.61
C ALA A 73 6.01 12.55 9.60
N ASP A 74 6.31 13.08 8.42
CA ASP A 74 5.34 13.30 7.34
C ASP A 74 4.75 11.97 6.83
N MET A 75 5.58 10.94 6.69
CA MET A 75 5.10 9.61 6.31
C MET A 75 4.18 8.99 7.36
N LEU A 76 4.46 9.21 8.65
CA LEU A 76 3.58 8.78 9.73
C LEU A 76 2.23 9.49 9.67
N PHE A 77 2.19 10.78 9.31
CA PHE A 77 0.93 11.50 9.12
C PHE A 77 0.14 10.96 7.94
N VAL A 78 0.79 10.76 6.78
CA VAL A 78 0.17 10.18 5.59
C VAL A 78 -0.37 8.78 5.88
N GLN A 79 0.44 7.91 6.46
CA GLN A 79 0.04 6.56 6.85
C GLN A 79 -1.17 6.59 7.79
N ARG A 80 -1.18 7.49 8.79
CA ARG A 80 -2.29 7.62 9.74
C ARG A 80 -3.56 8.13 9.08
N LYS A 81 -3.46 9.05 8.11
CA LYS A 81 -4.60 9.52 7.32
C LYS A 81 -5.19 8.39 6.48
N ILE A 82 -4.35 7.69 5.72
CA ILE A 82 -4.79 6.59 4.85
C ILE A 82 -5.41 5.47 5.70
N SER A 83 -4.70 5.01 6.73
CA SER A 83 -5.16 3.92 7.60
C SER A 83 -6.42 4.31 8.35
N GLY A 84 -6.52 5.54 8.84
CA GLY A 84 -7.71 6.04 9.53
C GLY A 84 -8.94 6.04 8.63
N THR A 85 -8.81 6.50 7.39
CA THR A 85 -9.91 6.49 6.41
C THR A 85 -10.30 5.06 6.02
N ALA A 86 -9.33 4.19 5.78
CA ALA A 86 -9.59 2.78 5.46
C ALA A 86 -10.30 2.06 6.63
N LEU A 87 -9.88 2.31 7.87
CA LEU A 87 -10.53 1.74 9.06
C LEU A 87 -11.94 2.29 9.27
N LEU A 88 -12.17 3.58 8.97
CA LEU A 88 -13.50 4.16 9.00
C LEU A 88 -14.41 3.52 7.94
N ALA A 89 -13.93 3.38 6.71
CA ALA A 89 -14.64 2.71 5.63
C ALA A 89 -14.95 1.25 5.99
N ALA A 90 -14.00 0.55 6.61
CA ALA A 90 -14.20 -0.82 7.10
C ALA A 90 -15.24 -0.90 8.22
N ARG A 91 -15.23 0.06 9.16
CA ARG A 91 -16.24 0.15 10.23
C ARG A 91 -17.65 0.38 9.67
N LEU A 92 -17.76 1.16 8.59
CA LEU A 92 -19.01 1.42 7.90
C LEU A 92 -19.41 0.33 6.90
N LYS A 93 -18.54 -0.68 6.67
CA LYS A 93 -18.69 -1.69 5.61
C LYS A 93 -18.95 -1.04 4.25
N ALA A 94 -18.24 0.05 3.98
CA ALA A 94 -18.42 0.82 2.77
C ALA A 94 -17.95 0.01 1.55
N ARG A 95 -18.70 0.09 0.46
CA ARG A 95 -18.34 -0.45 -0.85
C ARG A 95 -18.07 0.73 -1.76
N VAL A 96 -16.81 0.95 -2.12
CA VAL A 96 -16.38 2.16 -2.83
C VAL A 96 -15.57 1.78 -4.04
N ASP A 97 -15.89 2.35 -5.20
CA ASP A 97 -15.09 2.17 -6.41
C ASP A 97 -13.82 3.02 -6.33
N VAL A 98 -12.82 2.49 -5.62
CA VAL A 98 -11.53 3.16 -5.41
C VAL A 98 -10.82 3.40 -6.74
N ARG A 99 -10.98 2.48 -7.70
CA ARG A 99 -10.38 2.61 -9.03
C ARG A 99 -10.93 3.83 -9.76
N ALA A 100 -12.25 3.96 -9.85
CA ALA A 100 -12.90 5.11 -10.47
C ALA A 100 -12.56 6.44 -9.77
N MET A 101 -12.33 6.42 -8.45
CA MET A 101 -11.91 7.62 -7.70
C MET A 101 -10.47 8.04 -8.02
N VAL A 102 -9.58 7.09 -8.31
CA VAL A 102 -8.15 7.35 -8.52
C VAL A 102 -7.83 7.64 -9.99
N GLU A 103 -8.59 7.06 -10.93
CA GLU A 103 -8.40 7.20 -12.37
C GLU A 103 -8.17 8.66 -12.85
N PRO A 104 -8.95 9.68 -12.42
CA PRO A 104 -8.72 11.07 -12.83
C PRO A 104 -7.36 11.65 -12.40
N TYR A 105 -6.76 11.10 -11.33
CA TYR A 105 -5.49 11.56 -10.78
C TYR A 105 -4.28 10.83 -11.39
N CYS A 106 -4.50 9.68 -12.04
CA CYS A 106 -3.45 8.95 -12.75
C CYS A 106 -3.05 9.64 -14.06
N GLU A 107 -4.01 10.15 -14.83
CA GLU A 107 -3.76 10.82 -16.12
C GLU A 107 -3.13 12.22 -15.94
N SER A 108 -3.41 12.87 -14.81
CA SER A 108 -2.90 14.21 -14.51
C SER A 108 -1.39 14.28 -14.23
N ASN A 109 -0.72 13.14 -14.10
CA ASN A 109 0.69 13.06 -13.68
C ASN A 109 1.68 12.86 -14.83
N GLU A 110 1.22 12.59 -16.07
CA GLU A 110 2.08 12.50 -17.26
C GLU A 110 2.54 13.89 -17.75
N SER A 111 1.77 14.95 -17.50
CA SER A 111 2.06 16.31 -17.99
C SER A 111 3.04 17.11 -17.13
N ARG A 112 3.68 16.51 -16.12
CA ARG A 112 4.55 17.23 -15.15
C ARG A 112 5.99 16.70 -15.08
N THR A 113 6.41 15.90 -16.05
CA THR A 113 7.80 15.41 -16.19
C THR A 113 8.59 16.12 -17.30
N ASP A 114 7.95 17.02 -18.05
CA ASP A 114 8.60 17.83 -19.10
C ASP A 114 8.79 19.29 -18.67
N LEU A 115 9.59 19.57 -17.63
CA LEU A 115 10.22 20.88 -17.40
C LEU A 115 11.57 20.71 -16.67
#